data_AF-A0A3A8JZF5-F1
#
_entry.id   AF-A0A3A8JZF5-F1
#
_cell.length_a   1.000
_cell.length_b   1.000
_cell.length_c   1.000
_cell.angle_alpha   90.00
_cell.angle_beta   90.00
_cell.angle_gamma   90.00
#
_symmetry.space_group_name_H-M   'P 1'
#
loop_
_entity.id
_entity.type
_entity.pdbx_description
1 polymer ?
#
loop_
_entity_poly.entity_id
_entity_poly.type
_entity_poly.pdbx_seq_one_letter_code
_entity_poly.pdbx_strand_id
1 'polypeptide(L)'
;MSSSAVGYWVGDSLGRVLGPLQLQAFRELIASGRLKTAVRASRDGTNWIPLQELPEVRDLFAAAPSPSVESQQAERLRTQLRGLLHLPPHEVFGLKPQATLDEFRTAFFRMAKRFSPDHLSPDLHPELRKISVEIFDFLSRRIREAETLFLQGAMQPPPPPPPRLDMGGALPVSYPHL
;
A
#
# COMPACT_ATOMS: atom_id res chain seq x y z
N MET A 1 33.70 -19.58 0.85
CA MET A 1 33.23 -20.08 -0.46
C MET A 1 32.43 -18.97 -1.11
N SER A 2 33.05 -18.16 -1.95
CA SER A 2 32.41 -16.98 -2.56
C SER A 2 31.54 -17.46 -3.72
N SER A 3 30.22 -17.56 -3.50
CA SER A 3 29.27 -17.85 -4.57
C SER A 3 29.22 -16.63 -5.48
N SER A 4 29.74 -16.77 -6.71
CA SER A 4 29.65 -15.75 -7.76
C SER A 4 28.18 -15.55 -8.10
N ALA A 5 27.54 -14.61 -7.43
CA ALA A 5 26.13 -14.33 -7.60
C ALA A 5 25.95 -13.66 -8.99
N VAL A 6 25.64 -14.45 -10.01
CA VAL A 6 25.47 -13.98 -11.40
C VAL A 6 24.43 -12.86 -11.40
N GLY A 7 24.88 -11.64 -11.70
CA GLY A 7 24.00 -10.48 -11.82
C GLY A 7 23.30 -10.51 -13.17
N TYR A 8 22.00 -10.27 -13.17
CA TYR A 8 21.19 -10.21 -14.39
C TYR A 8 20.70 -8.78 -14.61
N TRP A 9 20.61 -8.38 -15.87
CA TRP A 9 20.02 -7.12 -16.30
C TRP A 9 18.81 -7.42 -17.17
N VAL A 10 17.76 -6.61 -17.02
CA VAL A 10 16.58 -6.65 -17.89
C VAL A 10 16.30 -5.27 -18.45
N GLY A 11 15.83 -5.23 -19.69
CA GLY A 11 15.46 -4.02 -20.40
C GLY A 11 14.02 -4.10 -20.90
N ASP A 12 13.28 -3.01 -20.77
CA ASP A 12 11.96 -2.88 -21.39
C ASP A 12 12.02 -2.23 -22.79
N SER A 13 10.87 -2.14 -23.45
CA SER A 13 10.70 -1.53 -24.77
C SER A 13 10.90 -0.01 -24.77
N LEU A 14 10.85 0.62 -23.59
CA LEU A 14 11.07 2.05 -23.39
C LEU A 14 12.54 2.39 -23.17
N GLY A 15 13.43 1.39 -23.16
CA GLY A 15 14.86 1.58 -22.95
C GLY A 15 15.26 1.65 -21.48
N ARG A 16 14.35 1.42 -20.53
CA ARG A 16 14.70 1.33 -19.11
C ARG A 16 15.43 0.03 -18.84
N VAL A 17 16.57 0.13 -18.16
CA VAL A 17 17.41 -1.00 -17.78
C VAL A 17 17.42 -1.14 -16.26
N LEU A 18 17.29 -2.38 -15.79
CA LEU A 18 17.24 -2.75 -14.38
C LEU A 18 18.26 -3.87 -14.14
N GLY A 19 19.32 -3.61 -13.38
CA GLY A 19 20.37 -4.58 -13.07
C GLY A 19 21.69 -3.93 -12.63
N PRO A 20 22.66 -4.70 -12.11
CA PRO A 20 22.62 -6.15 -11.91
C PRO A 20 21.75 -6.55 -10.71
N LEU A 21 20.83 -7.47 -10.91
CA LEU A 21 20.00 -8.06 -9.86
C LEU A 21 20.10 -9.58 -9.89
N GLN A 22 19.99 -10.20 -8.71
CA GLN A 22 19.92 -11.65 -8.58
C GLN A 22 18.55 -12.17 -9.03
N LEU A 23 18.46 -13.43 -9.45
CA LEU A 23 17.19 -14.08 -9.82
C LEU A 23 16.13 -13.97 -8.71
N GLN A 24 16.55 -14.05 -7.44
CA GLN A 24 15.63 -13.89 -6.31
C GLN A 24 15.05 -12.46 -6.22
N ALA A 25 15.87 -11.43 -6.46
CA ALA A 25 15.39 -10.05 -6.50
C ALA A 25 14.46 -9.81 -7.71
N PHE A 26 14.71 -10.48 -8.84
CA PHE A 26 13.79 -10.47 -9.98
C PHE A 26 12.43 -11.06 -9.63
N ARG A 27 12.39 -12.21 -8.96
CA ARG A 27 11.14 -12.83 -8.48
C ARG A 27 10.33 -11.86 -7.62
N GLU A 28 10.97 -11.16 -6.69
CA GLU A 28 10.31 -10.20 -5.81
C GLU A 28 9.77 -8.97 -6.56
N LEU A 29 10.50 -8.47 -7.55
CA LEU A 29 10.05 -7.35 -8.40
C LEU A 29 8.89 -7.74 -9.31
N ILE A 30 8.90 -8.95 -9.85
CA ILE A 30 7.81 -9.49 -10.66
C ILE A 30 6.58 -9.73 -9.78
N ALA A 31 6.75 -10.40 -8.64
CA ALA A 31 5.67 -10.68 -7.69
C ALA A 31 5.04 -9.40 -7.10
N SER A 32 5.84 -8.35 -6.86
CA SER A 32 5.33 -7.05 -6.43
C SER A 32 4.67 -6.24 -7.57
N GLY A 33 4.74 -6.72 -8.81
CA GLY A 33 4.20 -6.05 -9.98
C GLY A 33 4.99 -4.79 -10.41
N ARG A 34 6.17 -4.56 -9.82
CA ARG A 34 7.07 -3.45 -10.20
C ARG A 34 7.78 -3.70 -11.52
N LEU A 35 7.91 -4.97 -11.91
CA LEU A 35 8.53 -5.39 -13.15
C LEU A 35 7.56 -6.30 -13.92
N LYS A 36 7.02 -5.80 -15.04
CA LYS A 36 6.03 -6.52 -15.87
C LYS A 36 6.38 -6.58 -17.36
N THR A 37 7.27 -5.71 -17.84
CA THR A 37 7.43 -5.42 -19.28
C THR A 37 8.86 -5.59 -19.79
N ALA A 38 9.63 -6.54 -19.26
CA ALA A 38 10.95 -6.83 -19.80
C ALA A 38 10.84 -7.54 -21.16
N VAL A 39 11.63 -7.09 -22.13
CA VAL A 39 11.70 -7.66 -23.50
C VAL A 39 13.07 -8.24 -23.81
N ARG A 40 14.12 -7.71 -23.19
CA ARG A 40 15.51 -8.15 -23.34
C ARG A 40 16.15 -8.38 -21.98
N ALA A 41 17.09 -9.31 -21.93
CA ALA A 41 17.84 -9.64 -20.72
C ALA A 41 19.32 -9.83 -21.06
N SER A 42 20.16 -9.67 -20.05
CA SER A 42 21.61 -9.82 -20.16
C SER A 42 22.18 -10.42 -18.87
N ARG A 43 23.20 -11.27 -19.00
CA ARG A 43 23.92 -11.90 -17.87
C ARG A 43 25.21 -11.16 -17.48
N ASP A 44 25.62 -10.19 -18.29
CA ASP A 44 26.89 -9.47 -18.16
C ASP A 44 26.73 -7.94 -18.33
N GLY A 45 25.49 -7.47 -18.56
CA GLY A 45 25.16 -6.07 -18.79
C GLY A 45 25.55 -5.56 -20.18
N THR A 46 26.21 -6.39 -20.99
CA THR A 46 26.85 -5.99 -22.25
C THR A 46 26.24 -6.71 -23.44
N ASN A 47 26.03 -8.03 -23.31
CA ASN A 47 25.37 -8.85 -24.32
C ASN A 47 23.87 -8.96 -24.01
N TRP A 48 23.06 -8.31 -24.84
CA TRP A 48 21.61 -8.22 -24.68
C TRP A 48 20.92 -9.18 -25.63
N ILE A 49 20.24 -10.17 -25.07
CA ILE A 49 19.46 -11.14 -25.84
C ILE A 49 17.96 -10.99 -25.55
N PRO A 50 17.09 -11.38 -26.49
CA PRO A 50 15.67 -11.43 -26.25
C PRO A 50 15.35 -12.27 -25.00
N LEU A 51 14.39 -11.83 -24.19
CA LEU A 51 14.03 -12.53 -22.95
C LEU A 51 13.57 -13.98 -23.21
N GLN A 52 13.06 -14.27 -24.42
CA GLN A 52 12.68 -15.62 -24.84
C GLN A 52 13.88 -16.58 -24.98
N GLU A 53 15.07 -16.06 -25.27
CA GLU A 53 16.31 -16.84 -25.38
C GLU A 53 16.97 -17.11 -24.02
N LEU A 54 16.45 -16.50 -22.96
CA LEU A 54 16.91 -16.65 -21.58
C LEU A 54 15.82 -17.38 -20.76
N PRO A 55 15.74 -18.73 -20.86
CA PRO A 55 14.64 -19.50 -20.28
C PRO A 55 14.51 -19.29 -18.77
N GLU A 56 15.62 -19.17 -18.03
CA GLU A 56 15.60 -18.91 -16.60
C GLU A 56 14.91 -17.59 -16.22
N VAL A 57 15.10 -16.51 -16.99
CA VAL A 57 14.45 -15.21 -16.75
C VAL A 57 13.01 -15.27 -17.25
N ARG A 58 12.78 -15.83 -18.44
CA ARG A 58 11.43 -16.06 -19.00
C ARG A 58 10.53 -16.81 -18.03
N ASP A 59 11.04 -17.88 -17.44
CA ASP A 59 10.29 -18.71 -16.50
C ASP A 59 9.98 -17.94 -15.21
N LEU A 60 10.74 -16.91 -14.82
CA LEU A 60 10.34 -16.03 -13.72
C LEU A 60 9.15 -15.13 -14.07
N PHE A 61 9.05 -14.67 -15.31
CA PHE A 61 7.91 -13.89 -15.80
C PHE A 61 6.67 -14.76 -16.06
N ALA A 62 6.88 -16.03 -16.42
CA ALA A 62 5.81 -17.00 -16.65
C ALA A 62 5.36 -17.71 -15.37
N ALA A 63 6.24 -17.84 -14.37
CA ALA A 63 5.91 -18.44 -13.09
C ALA A 63 4.97 -17.51 -12.31
N ALA A 64 3.70 -17.90 -12.26
CA ALA A 64 2.82 -17.46 -11.20
C ALA A 64 3.50 -17.72 -9.84
N PRO A 65 3.26 -16.87 -8.81
CA PRO A 65 3.76 -17.14 -7.47
C PRO A 65 3.40 -18.58 -7.09
N SER A 66 4.38 -19.35 -6.63
CA SER A 66 4.13 -20.76 -6.34
C SER A 66 3.11 -20.88 -5.20
N PRO A 67 2.30 -21.96 -5.17
CA PRO A 67 1.28 -22.15 -4.14
C PRO A 67 1.85 -22.14 -2.71
N SER A 68 3.12 -22.52 -2.55
CA SER A 68 3.85 -22.41 -1.27
C SER A 68 4.09 -20.96 -0.83
N VAL A 69 4.43 -20.07 -1.78
CA VAL A 69 4.62 -18.64 -1.50
C VAL A 69 3.28 -17.97 -1.21
N GLU A 70 2.24 -18.31 -1.97
CA GLU A 70 0.89 -17.79 -1.73
C GLU A 70 0.32 -18.25 -0.37
N SER A 71 0.59 -19.49 0.03
CA SER A 71 0.22 -20.00 1.36
C SER A 71 0.94 -19.25 2.49
N GLN A 72 2.25 -18.99 2.34
CA GLN A 72 3.00 -18.20 3.31
C GLN A 72 2.48 -16.75 3.37
N GLN A 73 2.10 -16.17 2.24
CA GLN A 73 1.49 -14.85 2.18
C GLN A 73 0.13 -14.82 2.89
N ALA A 74 -0.69 -15.86 2.71
CA ALA A 74 -1.97 -15.98 3.41
C ALA A 74 -1.77 -16.03 4.94
N GLU A 75 -0.78 -16.77 5.42
CA GLU A 75 -0.48 -16.86 6.85
C GLU A 75 0.05 -15.54 7.43
N ARG A 76 0.87 -14.82 6.67
CA ARG A 76 1.30 -13.46 7.03
C ARG A 76 0.12 -12.50 7.16
N LEU A 77 -0.80 -12.52 6.18
CA LEU A 77 -2.01 -11.69 6.20
C LEU A 77 -2.93 -12.04 7.38
N ARG A 78 -3.07 -13.34 7.71
CA ARG A 78 -3.80 -13.78 8.92
C ARG A 78 -3.21 -13.21 10.19
N THR A 79 -1.90 -13.26 10.31
CA THR A 79 -1.20 -12.75 11.49
C THR A 79 -1.33 -11.24 11.60
N GLN A 80 -1.25 -10.52 10.48
CA GLN A 80 -1.50 -9.08 10.42
C GLN A 80 -2.95 -8.75 10.82
N LEU A 81 -3.95 -9.45 10.27
CA LEU A 81 -5.35 -9.24 10.62
C LEU A 81 -5.59 -9.40 12.12
N ARG A 82 -5.04 -10.47 12.74
CA ARG A 82 -5.15 -10.68 14.19
C ARG A 82 -4.58 -9.52 15.00
N GLY A 83 -3.46 -8.93 14.58
CA GLY A 83 -2.89 -7.75 15.23
C GLY A 83 -3.79 -6.52 15.13
N LEU A 84 -4.53 -6.36 14.03
CA LEU A 84 -5.44 -5.24 13.80
C LEU A 84 -6.79 -5.38 14.52
N LEU A 85 -7.19 -6.58 14.93
CA LEU A 85 -8.49 -6.83 15.56
C LEU A 85 -8.70 -6.02 16.84
N HIS A 86 -7.63 -5.72 17.59
CA HIS A 86 -7.70 -5.03 18.87
C HIS A 86 -7.51 -3.52 18.77
N LEU A 87 -7.16 -3.01 17.59
CA LEU A 87 -6.88 -1.59 17.39
C LEU A 87 -8.17 -0.78 17.22
N PRO A 88 -8.17 0.51 17.61
CA PRO A 88 -9.28 1.41 17.32
C PRO A 88 -9.35 1.72 15.81
N PRO A 89 -10.52 2.15 15.29
CA PRO A 89 -10.70 2.36 13.85
C PRO A 89 -9.66 3.30 13.21
N HIS A 90 -9.29 4.39 13.88
CA HIS A 90 -8.28 5.32 13.36
C HIS A 90 -6.92 4.64 13.16
N GLU A 91 -6.48 3.80 14.10
CA GLU A 91 -5.23 3.05 13.95
C GLU A 91 -5.30 1.98 12.86
N VAL A 92 -6.44 1.29 12.72
CA VAL A 92 -6.65 0.30 11.64
C VAL A 92 -6.48 0.94 10.26
N PHE A 93 -6.95 2.17 10.06
CA PHE A 93 -6.82 2.91 8.81
C PHE A 93 -5.53 3.75 8.70
N GLY A 94 -4.68 3.75 9.75
CA GLY A 94 -3.47 4.57 9.81
C GLY A 94 -3.75 6.08 9.84
N LEU A 95 -4.88 6.46 10.43
CA LEU A 95 -5.36 7.83 10.55
C LEU A 95 -5.13 8.38 11.96
N LYS A 96 -5.18 9.71 12.08
CA LYS A 96 -5.12 10.39 13.37
C LYS A 96 -6.45 10.19 14.12
N PRO A 97 -6.46 10.23 15.48
CA PRO A 97 -7.69 10.10 16.27
C PRO A 97 -8.77 11.13 15.92
N GLN A 98 -8.36 12.30 15.42
CA GLN A 98 -9.22 13.41 15.01
C GLN A 98 -9.51 13.46 13.50
N ALA A 99 -9.26 12.36 12.78
CA ALA A 99 -9.55 12.29 11.35
C ALA A 99 -11.04 12.41 11.07
N THR A 100 -11.37 13.11 9.99
CA THR A 100 -12.73 13.31 9.51
C THR A 100 -13.28 12.05 8.87
N LEU A 101 -14.61 11.95 8.79
CA LEU A 101 -15.27 10.80 8.18
C LEU A 101 -14.88 10.59 6.71
N ASP A 102 -14.59 11.66 5.97
CA ASP A 102 -14.17 11.59 4.58
C ASP A 102 -12.77 10.96 4.43
N GLU A 103 -11.85 11.27 5.36
CA GLU A 103 -10.52 10.64 5.42
C GLU A 103 -10.63 9.14 5.72
N PHE A 104 -11.55 8.76 6.62
CA PHE A 104 -11.87 7.35 6.89
C PHE A 104 -12.38 6.63 5.63
N ARG A 105 -13.33 7.22 4.90
CA ARG A 105 -13.84 6.65 3.64
C ARG A 105 -12.74 6.51 2.59
N THR A 106 -11.91 7.53 2.44
CA THR A 106 -10.79 7.52 1.50
C THR A 106 -9.77 6.42 1.85
N ALA A 107 -9.42 6.28 3.13
CA ALA A 107 -8.54 5.21 3.61
C ALA A 107 -9.15 3.83 3.40
N PHE A 108 -10.45 3.67 3.66
CA PHE A 108 -11.20 2.46 3.37
C PHE A 108 -11.13 2.09 1.89
N PHE A 109 -11.49 2.99 0.97
CA PHE A 109 -11.47 2.68 -0.47
C PHE A 109 -10.08 2.28 -0.95
N ARG A 110 -9.04 2.97 -0.48
CA ARG A 110 -7.64 2.62 -0.81
C ARG A 110 -7.27 1.21 -0.37
N MET A 111 -7.64 0.81 0.85
CA MET A 111 -7.33 -0.52 1.38
C MET A 111 -8.22 -1.60 0.78
N ALA A 112 -9.53 -1.36 0.73
CA ALA A 112 -10.55 -2.27 0.21
C ALA A 112 -10.30 -2.65 -1.25
N LYS A 113 -9.86 -1.70 -2.10
CA LYS A 113 -9.51 -1.96 -3.50
C LYS A 113 -8.41 -3.02 -3.67
N ARG A 114 -7.56 -3.20 -2.66
CA ARG A 114 -6.45 -4.18 -2.71
C ARG A 114 -6.89 -5.60 -2.36
N PHE A 115 -8.01 -5.74 -1.65
CA PHE A 115 -8.51 -7.01 -1.13
C PHE A 115 -9.89 -7.39 -1.68
N SER A 116 -10.52 -6.50 -2.46
CA SER A 116 -11.84 -6.75 -3.05
C SER A 116 -11.80 -7.93 -4.00
N PRO A 117 -12.81 -8.81 -3.98
CA PRO A 117 -12.84 -10.03 -4.79
C PRO A 117 -12.74 -9.76 -6.30
N ASP A 118 -13.25 -8.64 -6.80
CA ASP A 118 -13.14 -8.22 -8.21
C ASP A 118 -11.70 -7.93 -8.68
N HIS A 119 -10.79 -7.60 -7.76
CA HIS A 119 -9.39 -7.31 -8.08
C HIS A 119 -8.47 -8.52 -7.86
N LEU A 120 -9.01 -9.66 -7.38
CA LEU A 120 -8.26 -10.89 -7.16
C LEU A 120 -8.23 -11.73 -8.45
N SER A 121 -7.06 -12.23 -8.81
CA SER A 121 -6.92 -13.13 -9.97
C SER A 121 -7.72 -14.42 -9.78
N PRO A 122 -8.29 -14.99 -10.86
CA PRO A 122 -9.02 -16.26 -10.80
C PRO A 122 -8.12 -17.45 -10.40
N ASP A 123 -6.82 -17.38 -10.74
CA ASP A 123 -5.81 -18.39 -10.40
C ASP A 123 -5.19 -18.21 -9.00
N LEU A 124 -5.70 -17.28 -8.20
CA LEU A 124 -5.16 -17.01 -6.86
C LEU A 124 -5.42 -18.19 -5.92
N HIS A 125 -4.42 -18.54 -5.11
CA HIS A 125 -4.55 -19.63 -4.13
C HIS A 125 -5.79 -19.48 -3.22
N PRO A 126 -6.57 -20.56 -2.97
CA PRO A 126 -7.84 -20.48 -2.25
C PRO A 126 -7.71 -19.88 -0.84
N GLU A 127 -6.63 -20.20 -0.12
CA GLU A 127 -6.38 -19.65 1.22
C GLU A 127 -6.08 -18.14 1.19
N LEU A 128 -5.33 -17.69 0.17
CA LEU A 128 -5.00 -16.28 -0.01
C LEU A 128 -6.24 -15.47 -0.42
N ARG A 129 -7.09 -16.07 -1.25
CA ARG A 129 -8.40 -15.52 -1.59
C ARG A 129 -9.30 -15.39 -0.37
N LYS A 130 -9.39 -16.47 0.43
CA LYS A 130 -10.21 -16.50 1.65
C LYS A 130 -9.81 -15.40 2.62
N ILE A 131 -8.52 -15.27 2.96
CA ILE A 131 -8.07 -14.23 3.89
C ILE A 131 -8.24 -12.82 3.32
N SER A 132 -8.10 -12.63 2.00
CA SER A 132 -8.34 -11.34 1.36
C SER A 132 -9.80 -10.89 1.53
N VAL A 133 -10.75 -11.81 1.34
CA VAL A 133 -12.18 -11.55 1.60
C VAL A 133 -12.43 -11.25 3.08
N GLU A 134 -11.85 -12.03 4.01
CA GLU A 134 -11.97 -11.77 5.45
C GLU A 134 -11.43 -10.39 5.85
N ILE A 135 -10.31 -9.94 5.28
CA ILE A 135 -9.76 -8.60 5.49
C ILE A 135 -10.71 -7.54 4.95
N PHE A 136 -11.28 -7.74 3.75
CA PHE A 136 -12.24 -6.81 3.18
C PHE A 136 -13.50 -6.65 4.07
N ASP A 137 -14.03 -7.76 4.58
CA ASP A 137 -15.17 -7.76 5.49
C ASP A 137 -14.85 -7.09 6.83
N PHE A 138 -13.63 -7.27 7.33
CA PHE A 138 -13.16 -6.60 8.53
C PHE A 138 -13.08 -5.08 8.34
N LEU A 139 -12.47 -4.62 7.26
CA LEU A 139 -12.39 -3.19 6.93
C LEU A 139 -13.78 -2.56 6.77
N SER A 140 -14.71 -3.29 6.15
CA SER A 140 -16.11 -2.88 5.97
C SER A 140 -16.87 -2.75 7.30
N ARG A 141 -16.59 -3.62 8.28
CA ARG A 141 -17.14 -3.48 9.64
C ARG A 141 -16.54 -2.29 10.38
N ARG A 142 -15.23 -2.07 10.26
CA ARG A 142 -14.53 -0.97 10.94
C ARG A 142 -14.92 0.41 10.45
N ILE A 143 -15.18 0.58 9.15
CA ILE A 143 -15.67 1.87 8.63
C ILE A 143 -17.08 2.19 9.15
N ARG A 144 -17.97 1.19 9.23
CA ARG A 144 -19.32 1.37 9.82
C ARG A 144 -19.28 1.72 11.30
N GLU A 145 -18.35 1.11 12.04
CA GLU A 145 -18.10 1.45 13.44
C GLU A 145 -17.62 2.91 13.57
N ALA A 146 -16.66 3.35 12.74
CA ALA A 146 -16.22 4.74 12.70
C ALA A 146 -17.35 5.71 12.33
N GLU A 147 -18.20 5.37 11.35
CA GLU A 147 -19.40 6.13 11.00
C GLU A 147 -20.36 6.28 12.18
N THR A 148 -20.58 5.18 12.92
CA THR A 148 -21.46 5.16 14.10
C THR A 148 -20.89 6.04 15.22
N LEU A 149 -19.60 5.95 15.51
CA LEU A 149 -18.93 6.78 16.52
C LEU A 149 -18.95 8.26 16.15
N PHE A 150 -18.80 8.59 14.87
CA PHE A 150 -18.88 9.96 14.37
C PHE A 150 -20.30 10.52 14.50
N LEU A 151 -21.32 9.73 14.16
CA LEU A 151 -22.74 10.08 14.35
C LEU A 151 -23.11 10.31 15.82
N GLN A 152 -22.47 9.58 16.74
CA GLN A 152 -22.66 9.73 18.19
C GLN A 152 -21.89 10.91 18.79
N GLY A 153 -21.14 11.68 17.99
CA GLY A 153 -20.37 12.83 18.46
C GLY A 153 -19.07 12.50 19.22
N ALA A 154 -18.71 11.22 19.33
CA ALA A 154 -17.54 10.75 20.07
C ALA A 154 -16.20 11.07 19.38
N MET A 155 -16.22 11.46 18.11
CA MET A 155 -15.03 11.77 17.29
C MET A 155 -15.11 13.16 16.61
N GLN A 156 -15.83 14.12 17.19
CA GLN A 156 -15.83 15.48 16.61
C GLN A 156 -14.47 16.18 16.81
N PRO A 157 -13.91 16.81 15.75
CA PRO A 157 -12.74 17.65 15.92
C PRO A 157 -13.08 18.83 16.84
N PRO A 158 -12.13 19.29 17.68
CA PRO A 158 -12.37 20.43 18.55
C PRO A 158 -12.79 21.64 17.71
N PRO A 159 -13.77 22.45 18.18
CA PRO A 159 -14.19 23.64 17.47
C PRO A 159 -12.97 24.55 17.24
N PRO A 160 -12.90 25.26 16.09
CA PRO A 160 -11.84 26.22 15.87
C PRO A 160 -11.82 27.23 17.03
N PRO A 161 -10.62 27.63 17.52
CA PRO A 161 -10.54 28.61 18.58
C PRO A 161 -11.28 29.89 18.15
N PRO A 162 -12.07 30.52 19.04
CA PRO A 162 -12.78 31.74 18.69
C PRO A 162 -11.76 32.78 18.19
N PRO A 163 -12.10 33.58 17.16
CA PRO A 163 -11.23 34.66 16.72
C PRO A 163 -10.95 35.54 17.94
N ARG A 164 -9.67 35.64 18.34
CA ARG A 164 -9.26 36.65 19.31
C ARG A 164 -9.57 37.98 18.63
N LEU A 165 -10.59 38.67 19.14
CA LEU A 165 -10.77 40.10 18.88
C LEU A 165 -9.48 40.77 19.39
N ASP A 166 -8.60 41.13 18.46
CA ASP A 166 -7.48 42.02 18.72
C ASP A 166 -8.07 43.39 19.12
N MET A 167 -8.40 43.53 20.40
CA MET A 167 -8.87 44.77 21.02
C MET A 167 -7.68 45.71 21.26
N GLY A 168 -6.89 45.96 20.20
CA GLY A 168 -5.72 46.84 20.16
C GLY A 168 -5.99 48.14 19.39
N GLY A 169 -7.26 48.53 19.24
CA GLY A 169 -7.67 49.80 18.63
C GLY A 169 -7.52 50.96 19.59
N ALA A 170 -6.44 51.72 19.41
CA ALA A 170 -6.12 53.05 19.93
C ALA A 170 -7.22 53.81 20.71
N LEU A 171 -6.94 54.12 21.98
CA LEU A 171 -7.64 55.17 22.72
C LEU A 171 -7.43 56.53 22.03
N PRO A 172 -8.47 57.34 21.77
CA PRO A 172 -8.27 58.70 21.31
C PRO A 172 -7.70 59.54 22.45
N VAL A 173 -6.50 60.09 22.25
CA VAL A 173 -5.88 61.07 23.15
C VAL A 173 -6.63 62.39 23.00
N SER A 174 -7.47 62.73 23.97
CA SER A 174 -8.06 64.06 24.09
C SER A 174 -6.99 65.04 24.57
N TYR A 175 -6.58 65.98 23.72
CA TYR A 175 -5.75 67.12 24.11
C TYR A 175 -6.61 68.21 24.76
N PRO A 176 -6.22 68.79 25.91
CA PRO A 176 -6.87 69.98 26.45
C PRO A 176 -6.36 71.23 25.72
N HIS A 177 -7.27 72.02 25.16
CA HIS A 177 -6.98 73.39 24.75
C HIS A 177 -7.29 74.35 25.91
N LEU A 178 -6.36 75.28 26.12
CA LEU A 178 -6.41 76.46 26.99
C LEU A 178 -7.64 77.34 26.75
#